data_AF-A0A239EQ55-F1
#
_entry.id   AF-A0A239EQ55-F1
#
_cell.length_a   1.000
_cell.length_b   1.000
_cell.length_c   1.000
_cell.angle_alpha   90.00
_cell.angle_beta   90.00
_cell.angle_gamma   90.00
#
_symmetry.space_group_name_H-M   'P 1'
#
loop_
_entity.id
_entity.type
_entity.pdbx_description
1 polymer ?
#
loop_
_entity_poly.entity_id
_entity_poly.type
_entity_poly.pdbx_seq_one_letter_code
_entity_poly.pdbx_strand_id
1 'polypeptide(L)'
;MIDKYVVRNGKRLRYGYTTGSCAAAASRGGAQMLLTGKPVEEVKISTPKGWDLTLALFDCEVGEGWACCGIKKDGGDDPDATNGLMIYSRISWRQDNKINIEGGIGVGRVTKKGLPVAVGKAAINPVPLQMIEKEVREIIGKERGVDIEIFVPKGEKIAVKTFNPRLGIQGGISILGTSGIVEPMSEEAWKESLSLEVSVAKEEGLDKLIFVPGNYGRDLVKNNYSFQDNYVIKTSNFIGFMLDKAVGYKIKKVLLVGHLGKLVKVAGGIFHTHSKVADGRREILAAYVGLLGASAEEIKSVLNSNTTEEAVTLLQQMKKEEIFPLLAQKITEKARERTAEEIDIGTIIFTMEHGILAICPEGKKLLEEFKE
;
A
#
# COMPACT_ATOMS: atom_id res chain seq x y z
N MET A 1 -27.56 -1.49 0.18
CA MET A 1 -26.59 -2.40 0.85
C MET A 1 -25.98 -3.33 -0.19
N ILE A 2 -24.66 -3.61 -0.14
CA ILE A 2 -24.02 -4.58 -1.04
C ILE A 2 -24.22 -5.99 -0.46
N ASP A 3 -24.95 -6.84 -1.17
CA ASP A 3 -25.06 -8.26 -0.87
C ASP A 3 -24.17 -9.09 -1.80
N LYS A 4 -22.84 -8.87 -1.68
CA LYS A 4 -21.83 -9.57 -2.48
C LYS A 4 -20.67 -10.03 -1.60
N TYR A 5 -20.10 -11.18 -1.95
CA TYR A 5 -19.06 -11.85 -1.16
C TYR A 5 -17.94 -12.40 -2.03
N VAL A 6 -16.77 -12.56 -1.44
CA VAL A 6 -15.61 -13.27 -1.99
C VAL A 6 -15.13 -14.32 -1.00
N VAL A 7 -14.61 -15.45 -1.49
CA VAL A 7 -14.00 -16.46 -0.63
C VAL A 7 -12.49 -16.23 -0.59
N ARG A 8 -11.95 -15.96 0.59
CA ARG A 8 -10.50 -15.81 0.83
C ARG A 8 -10.11 -16.70 2.02
N ASN A 9 -9.07 -17.51 1.85
CA ASN A 9 -8.59 -18.44 2.89
C ASN A 9 -9.71 -19.33 3.47
N GLY A 10 -10.65 -19.78 2.63
CA GLY A 10 -11.79 -20.59 3.04
C GLY A 10 -12.89 -19.85 3.81
N LYS A 11 -12.76 -18.54 4.01
CA LYS A 11 -13.79 -17.70 4.64
C LYS A 11 -14.56 -16.92 3.59
N ARG A 12 -15.88 -16.88 3.72
CA ARG A 12 -16.76 -16.01 2.94
C ARG A 12 -16.73 -14.61 3.55
N LEU A 13 -16.18 -13.65 2.82
CA LEU A 13 -15.98 -12.26 3.24
C LEU A 13 -16.83 -11.32 2.40
N ARG A 14 -17.49 -10.36 3.04
CA ARG A 14 -18.38 -9.40 2.41
C ARG A 14 -17.61 -8.21 1.84
N TYR A 15 -18.00 -7.78 0.64
CA TYR A 15 -17.51 -6.54 0.04
C TYR A 15 -18.05 -5.31 0.79
N GLY A 16 -17.26 -4.25 0.80
CA GLY A 16 -17.68 -2.92 1.27
C GLY A 16 -17.65 -1.88 0.16
N TYR A 17 -17.74 -0.62 0.54
CA TYR A 17 -17.60 0.53 -0.36
C TYR A 17 -16.57 1.53 0.16
N THR A 18 -15.91 2.20 -0.79
CA THR A 18 -14.73 3.02 -0.50
C THR A 18 -15.14 4.38 0.09
N THR A 19 -14.16 5.10 0.67
CA THR A 19 -14.38 6.49 1.10
C THR A 19 -14.83 7.38 -0.07
N GLY A 20 -14.34 7.12 -1.29
CA GLY A 20 -14.80 7.77 -2.52
C GLY A 20 -16.26 7.54 -2.85
N SER A 21 -16.76 6.30 -2.75
CA SER A 21 -18.18 6.00 -2.95
C SER A 21 -19.06 6.66 -1.89
N CYS A 22 -18.63 6.72 -0.63
CA CYS A 22 -19.34 7.46 0.40
C CYS A 22 -19.44 8.95 0.07
N ALA A 23 -18.34 9.57 -0.34
CA ALA A 23 -18.31 10.99 -0.69
C ALA A 23 -19.18 11.30 -1.92
N ALA A 24 -19.18 10.43 -2.93
CA ALA A 24 -20.04 10.56 -4.10
C ALA A 24 -21.53 10.43 -3.75
N ALA A 25 -21.91 9.45 -2.92
CA ALA A 25 -23.29 9.29 -2.46
C ALA A 25 -23.75 10.45 -1.57
N ALA A 26 -22.93 10.88 -0.60
CA ALA A 26 -23.24 12.05 0.21
C ALA A 26 -23.43 13.29 -0.67
N SER A 27 -22.60 13.45 -1.71
CA SER A 27 -22.71 14.59 -2.62
C SER A 27 -23.95 14.52 -3.52
N ARG A 28 -24.32 13.32 -4.00
CA ARG A 28 -25.58 13.12 -4.74
C ARG A 28 -26.79 13.46 -3.87
N GLY A 29 -26.79 13.00 -2.62
CA GLY A 29 -27.83 13.28 -1.63
C GLY A 29 -27.94 14.78 -1.36
N GLY A 30 -26.82 15.43 -1.06
CA GLY A 30 -26.75 16.87 -0.87
C GLY A 30 -27.29 17.66 -2.06
N ALA A 31 -26.95 17.25 -3.29
CA ALA A 31 -27.42 17.89 -4.50
C ALA A 31 -28.95 17.73 -4.69
N GLN A 32 -29.48 16.54 -4.39
CA GLN A 32 -30.92 16.27 -4.48
C GLN A 32 -31.71 17.06 -3.43
N MET A 33 -31.20 17.13 -2.21
CA MET A 33 -31.80 17.94 -1.15
C MET A 33 -31.71 19.44 -1.47
N LEU A 34 -30.59 19.91 -1.99
CA LEU A 34 -30.38 21.29 -2.41
C LEU A 34 -31.35 21.71 -3.52
N LEU A 35 -31.64 20.79 -4.46
CA LEU A 35 -32.57 21.04 -5.56
C LEU A 35 -34.04 21.02 -5.11
N THR A 36 -34.40 20.11 -4.20
CA THR A 36 -35.80 19.87 -3.82
C THR A 36 -36.25 20.61 -2.57
N GLY A 37 -35.30 21.10 -1.76
CA GLY A 37 -35.57 21.69 -0.45
C GLY A 37 -36.04 20.67 0.60
N LYS A 38 -35.92 19.36 0.34
CA LYS A 38 -36.45 18.29 1.21
C LYS A 38 -35.35 17.29 1.55
N PRO A 39 -35.38 16.71 2.76
CA PRO A 39 -34.45 15.65 3.13
C PRO A 39 -34.67 14.40 2.27
N VAL A 40 -33.58 13.68 2.02
CA VAL A 40 -33.57 12.40 1.27
C VAL A 40 -33.03 11.32 2.21
N GLU A 41 -33.66 10.15 2.20
CA GLU A 41 -33.29 9.04 3.09
C GLU A 41 -32.24 8.12 2.48
N GLU A 42 -32.26 7.94 1.16
CA GLU A 42 -31.31 7.09 0.45
C GLU A 42 -31.00 7.59 -0.96
N VAL A 43 -29.84 7.20 -1.47
CA VAL A 43 -29.41 7.50 -2.83
C VAL A 43 -28.84 6.28 -3.51
N LYS A 44 -29.00 6.26 -4.83
CA LYS A 44 -28.36 5.28 -5.71
C LYS A 44 -27.22 5.93 -6.48
N ILE A 45 -26.03 5.34 -6.42
CA ILE A 45 -24.87 5.74 -7.24
C ILE A 45 -24.35 4.57 -8.06
N SER A 46 -23.66 4.85 -9.16
CA SER A 46 -22.92 3.82 -9.92
C SER A 46 -21.43 3.89 -9.62
N THR A 47 -20.78 2.73 -9.48
CA THR A 47 -19.34 2.65 -9.21
C THR A 47 -18.52 2.30 -10.46
N PRO A 48 -17.22 2.64 -10.51
CA PRO A 48 -16.33 2.20 -11.60
C PRO A 48 -16.24 0.68 -11.77
N LYS A 49 -16.52 -0.12 -10.72
CA LYS A 49 -16.66 -1.59 -10.83
C LYS A 49 -17.89 -2.04 -11.65
N GLY A 50 -18.75 -1.10 -12.04
CA GLY A 50 -20.03 -1.37 -12.71
C GLY A 50 -21.11 -1.87 -11.76
N TRP A 51 -20.94 -1.69 -10.44
CA TRP A 51 -21.93 -2.05 -9.44
C TRP A 51 -22.66 -0.81 -8.96
N ASP A 52 -23.98 -0.89 -8.90
CA ASP A 52 -24.80 0.15 -8.29
C ASP A 52 -24.88 -0.04 -6.78
N LEU A 53 -24.86 1.07 -6.05
CA LEU A 53 -24.98 1.12 -4.60
C LEU A 53 -26.20 1.94 -4.20
N THR A 54 -27.13 1.35 -3.46
CA THR A 54 -28.15 2.07 -2.70
C THR A 54 -27.67 2.25 -1.26
N LEU A 55 -27.47 3.51 -0.86
CA LEU A 55 -26.86 3.90 0.42
C LEU A 55 -27.79 4.85 1.17
N ALA A 56 -28.00 4.56 2.46
CA ALA A 56 -28.76 5.42 3.36
C ALA A 56 -27.97 6.67 3.72
N LEU A 57 -28.63 7.82 3.68
CA LEU A 57 -28.11 9.10 4.12
C LEU A 57 -28.41 9.30 5.61
N PHE A 58 -27.49 9.98 6.28
CA PHE A 58 -27.58 10.32 7.71
C PHE A 58 -27.39 11.81 7.89
N ASP A 59 -27.90 12.34 9.01
CA ASP A 59 -27.75 13.75 9.41
C ASP A 59 -28.11 14.74 8.28
N CYS A 60 -29.26 14.50 7.64
CA CYS A 60 -29.73 15.29 6.50
C CYS A 60 -30.25 16.66 6.97
N GLU A 61 -29.57 17.71 6.53
CA GLU A 61 -29.92 19.10 6.83
C GLU A 61 -30.06 19.90 5.54
N VAL A 62 -31.07 20.78 5.51
CA VAL A 62 -31.34 21.69 4.40
C VAL A 62 -31.51 23.09 4.96
N GLY A 63 -30.81 24.05 4.37
CA GLY A 63 -30.94 25.47 4.68
C GLY A 63 -31.12 26.30 3.43
N GLU A 64 -31.11 27.62 3.59
CA GLU A 64 -31.25 28.54 2.47
C GLU A 64 -30.01 28.49 1.57
N GLY A 65 -30.15 27.88 0.39
CA GLY A 65 -29.08 27.78 -0.60
C GLY A 65 -27.99 26.75 -0.31
N TRP A 66 -28.18 25.89 0.69
CA TRP A 66 -27.24 24.80 1.02
C TRP A 66 -27.94 23.54 1.55
N ALA A 67 -27.28 22.40 1.44
CA ALA A 67 -27.68 21.13 2.04
C ALA A 67 -26.46 20.34 2.54
N CYS A 68 -26.66 19.46 3.52
CA CYS A 68 -25.61 18.62 4.09
C CYS A 68 -26.16 17.25 4.47
N CYS A 69 -25.38 16.19 4.23
CA CYS A 69 -25.68 14.84 4.70
C CYS A 69 -24.40 14.01 4.77
N GLY A 70 -24.46 12.91 5.50
CA GLY A 70 -23.37 11.95 5.66
C GLY A 70 -23.72 10.54 5.19
N ILE A 71 -22.68 9.80 4.82
CA ILE A 71 -22.73 8.34 4.64
C ILE A 71 -21.86 7.70 5.72
N LYS A 72 -22.41 6.71 6.43
CA LYS A 72 -21.61 5.82 7.26
C LYS A 72 -20.89 4.81 6.38
N LYS A 73 -19.55 4.85 6.39
CA LYS A 73 -18.74 3.92 5.63
C LYS A 73 -18.89 2.50 6.17
N ASP A 74 -19.14 1.56 5.27
CA ASP A 74 -19.10 0.12 5.54
C ASP A 74 -18.02 -0.51 4.66
N GLY A 75 -16.91 -0.90 5.29
CA GLY A 75 -15.76 -1.55 4.66
C GLY A 75 -15.99 -3.03 4.36
N GLY A 76 -17.16 -3.59 4.65
CA GLY A 76 -17.36 -5.03 4.58
C GLY A 76 -16.59 -5.73 5.68
N ASP A 77 -16.00 -6.89 5.35
CA ASP A 77 -15.17 -7.65 6.27
C ASP A 77 -13.66 -7.33 6.12
N ASP A 78 -13.32 -6.24 5.43
CA ASP A 78 -11.93 -5.77 5.32
C ASP A 78 -11.47 -5.12 6.65
N PRO A 79 -10.24 -5.40 7.14
CA PRO A 79 -9.66 -4.72 8.30
C PRO A 79 -9.24 -3.27 7.97
N ASP A 80 -10.21 -2.45 7.60
CA ASP A 80 -10.05 -1.06 7.16
C ASP A 80 -10.22 -0.09 8.34
N ALA A 81 -9.18 0.70 8.63
CA ALA A 81 -9.20 1.69 9.71
C ALA A 81 -10.29 2.77 9.54
N THR A 82 -10.80 2.97 8.32
CA THR A 82 -11.86 3.94 8.00
C THR A 82 -13.26 3.36 8.08
N ASN A 83 -13.41 2.07 8.40
CA ASN A 83 -14.72 1.46 8.58
C ASN A 83 -15.53 2.14 9.70
N GLY A 84 -16.82 2.37 9.47
CA GLY A 84 -17.72 3.03 10.41
C GLY A 84 -17.57 4.55 10.51
N LEU A 85 -16.65 5.17 9.75
CA LEU A 85 -16.54 6.62 9.70
C LEU A 85 -17.73 7.27 8.99
N MET A 86 -18.16 8.41 9.49
CA MET A 86 -19.10 9.28 8.80
C MET A 86 -18.35 10.18 7.83
N ILE A 87 -18.74 10.14 6.56
CA ILE A 87 -18.20 10.97 5.49
C ILE A 87 -19.32 11.88 5.02
N TYR A 88 -19.15 13.18 5.21
CA TYR A 88 -20.15 14.19 4.92
C TYR A 88 -19.82 14.95 3.64
N SER A 89 -20.86 15.48 3.03
CA SER A 89 -20.80 16.41 1.92
C SER A 89 -21.74 17.57 2.22
N ARG A 90 -21.19 18.79 2.26
CA ARG A 90 -21.96 20.03 2.29
C ARG A 90 -21.91 20.65 0.90
N ILE A 91 -23.08 21.02 0.37
CA ILE A 91 -23.22 21.57 -0.97
C ILE A 91 -23.97 22.88 -0.92
N SER A 92 -23.52 23.87 -1.68
CA SER A 92 -24.18 25.18 -1.83
C SER A 92 -24.19 25.64 -3.28
N TRP A 93 -25.20 26.41 -3.66
CA TRP A 93 -25.31 26.96 -5.01
C TRP A 93 -24.18 27.93 -5.34
N ARG A 94 -23.78 27.92 -6.61
CA ARG A 94 -22.91 28.93 -7.22
C ARG A 94 -23.66 29.75 -8.26
N GLN A 95 -23.08 30.89 -8.63
CA GLN A 95 -23.60 31.75 -9.69
C GLN A 95 -23.12 31.31 -11.09
N ASP A 96 -22.06 30.51 -11.18
CA ASP A 96 -21.57 29.91 -12.43
C ASP A 96 -22.06 28.46 -12.58
N ASN A 97 -21.69 27.79 -13.67
CA ASN A 97 -22.05 26.39 -13.93
C ASN A 97 -20.99 25.37 -13.47
N LYS A 98 -20.02 25.81 -12.67
CA LYS A 98 -18.87 24.98 -12.26
C LYS A 98 -19.21 24.15 -11.03
N ILE A 99 -18.68 22.93 -10.99
CA ILE A 99 -18.63 22.12 -9.77
C ILE A 99 -17.24 22.30 -9.18
N ASN A 100 -17.17 22.80 -7.96
CA ASN A 100 -15.92 22.94 -7.22
C ASN A 100 -15.96 21.99 -6.02
N ILE A 101 -14.91 21.17 -5.86
CA ILE A 101 -14.84 20.14 -4.83
C ILE A 101 -13.59 20.41 -3.98
N GLU A 102 -13.77 20.54 -2.67
CA GLU A 102 -12.69 20.76 -1.71
C GLU A 102 -12.86 19.84 -0.49
N GLY A 103 -11.76 19.65 0.26
CA GLY A 103 -11.77 18.91 1.52
C GLY A 103 -11.80 19.86 2.72
N GLY A 104 -12.76 19.61 3.61
CA GLY A 104 -12.88 20.24 4.92
C GLY A 104 -12.18 19.44 6.02
N ILE A 105 -12.69 19.55 7.26
CA ILE A 105 -12.11 18.90 8.45
C ILE A 105 -11.93 17.39 8.26
N GLY A 106 -10.75 16.88 8.64
CA GLY A 106 -10.43 15.46 8.64
C GLY A 106 -10.28 14.80 7.26
N VAL A 107 -10.36 15.57 6.18
CA VAL A 107 -9.79 15.19 4.87
C VAL A 107 -8.36 15.69 4.83
N GLY A 108 -7.41 14.78 4.57
CA GLY A 108 -5.99 15.12 4.62
C GLY A 108 -5.58 16.07 3.51
N ARG A 109 -4.48 16.80 3.69
CA ARG A 109 -3.84 17.61 2.65
C ARG A 109 -2.53 16.97 2.22
N VAL A 110 -2.29 16.95 0.91
CA VAL A 110 -1.06 16.42 0.32
C VAL A 110 0.07 17.42 0.53
N THR A 111 1.16 16.98 1.15
CA THR A 111 2.36 17.79 1.41
C THR A 111 3.57 17.33 0.62
N LYS A 112 3.52 16.12 0.05
CA LYS A 112 4.58 15.53 -0.77
C LYS A 112 4.12 15.29 -2.21
N LYS A 113 5.07 15.38 -3.15
CA LYS A 113 4.84 14.97 -4.54
C LYS A 113 4.85 13.43 -4.66
N GLY A 114 4.44 12.91 -5.82
CA GLY A 114 4.43 11.47 -6.10
C GLY A 114 3.10 10.78 -5.81
N LEU A 115 2.09 11.53 -5.36
CA LEU A 115 0.72 11.05 -5.26
C LEU A 115 -0.09 11.48 -6.50
N PRO A 116 -1.20 10.79 -6.81
CA PRO A 116 -2.13 11.20 -7.87
C PRO A 116 -2.79 12.58 -7.64
N VAL A 117 -2.59 13.17 -6.46
CA VAL A 117 -3.17 14.44 -6.02
C VAL A 117 -2.03 15.43 -5.80
N ALA A 118 -2.21 16.66 -6.29
CA ALA A 118 -1.17 17.70 -6.21
C ALA A 118 -0.94 18.21 -4.78
N VAL A 119 0.27 18.69 -4.51
CA VAL A 119 0.66 19.30 -3.23
C VAL A 119 -0.24 20.51 -2.92
N GLY A 120 -0.64 20.64 -1.65
CA GLY A 120 -1.55 21.66 -1.12
C GLY A 120 -3.03 21.32 -1.26
N LYS A 121 -3.40 20.37 -2.13
CA LYS A 121 -4.80 19.97 -2.34
C LYS A 121 -5.27 18.96 -1.29
N ALA A 122 -6.57 18.95 -1.06
CA ALA A 122 -7.24 17.90 -0.28
C ALA A 122 -6.99 16.52 -0.94
N ALA A 123 -6.76 15.50 -0.12
CA ALA A 123 -6.42 14.13 -0.50
C ALA A 123 -7.66 13.38 -1.02
N ILE A 124 -8.28 13.92 -2.07
CA ILE A 124 -9.39 13.34 -2.81
C ILE A 124 -8.83 12.86 -4.15
N ASN A 125 -8.77 11.54 -4.34
CA ASN A 125 -8.15 10.97 -5.53
C ASN A 125 -8.97 11.30 -6.81
N PRO A 126 -8.34 11.21 -8.00
CA PRO A 126 -9.01 11.52 -9.27
C PRO A 126 -10.31 10.76 -9.53
N VAL A 127 -10.34 9.44 -9.25
CA VAL A 127 -11.56 8.63 -9.45
C VAL A 127 -12.71 9.10 -8.55
N PRO A 128 -12.53 9.27 -7.22
CA PRO A 128 -13.54 9.90 -6.38
C PRO A 128 -14.02 11.29 -6.85
N LEU A 129 -13.11 12.16 -7.32
CA LEU A 129 -13.49 13.47 -7.87
C LEU A 129 -14.44 13.30 -9.07
N GLN A 130 -14.08 12.43 -10.01
CA GLN A 130 -14.91 12.11 -11.18
C GLN A 130 -16.26 11.52 -10.79
N MET A 131 -16.30 10.66 -9.77
CA MET A 131 -17.55 10.10 -9.25
C MET A 131 -18.44 11.20 -8.66
N ILE A 132 -17.90 12.06 -7.80
CA ILE A 132 -18.66 13.17 -7.21
C ILE A 132 -19.20 14.09 -8.29
N GLU A 133 -18.35 14.50 -9.24
CA GLU A 133 -18.76 15.39 -10.32
C GLU A 133 -19.87 14.78 -11.17
N LYS A 134 -19.71 13.52 -11.59
CA LYS A 134 -20.73 12.80 -12.38
C LYS A 134 -22.07 12.74 -11.65
N GLU A 135 -22.06 12.23 -10.42
CA GLU A 135 -23.29 11.97 -9.64
C GLU A 135 -24.02 13.27 -9.30
N VAL A 136 -23.30 14.35 -9.00
CA VAL A 136 -23.91 15.67 -8.75
C VAL A 136 -24.44 16.29 -10.03
N ARG A 137 -23.69 16.18 -11.14
CA ARG A 137 -24.08 16.76 -12.42
C ARG A 137 -25.37 16.16 -12.96
N GLU A 138 -25.61 14.87 -12.74
CA GLU A 138 -26.87 14.19 -13.06
C GLU A 138 -28.08 14.79 -12.35
N ILE A 139 -27.89 15.36 -11.15
CA ILE A 139 -28.96 15.95 -10.35
C ILE A 139 -29.19 17.43 -10.72
N ILE A 140 -28.14 18.24 -10.74
CA ILE A 140 -28.27 19.70 -10.88
C ILE A 140 -28.34 20.18 -12.33
N GLY A 141 -27.95 19.34 -13.29
CA GLY A 141 -27.85 19.68 -14.71
C GLY A 141 -26.57 20.43 -15.09
N LYS A 142 -26.40 20.70 -16.39
CA LYS A 142 -25.19 21.32 -16.95
C LYS A 142 -25.11 22.84 -16.76
N GLU A 143 -26.25 23.49 -16.55
CA GLU A 143 -26.36 24.95 -16.48
C GLU A 143 -26.20 25.52 -15.08
N ARG A 144 -26.03 24.68 -14.06
CA ARG A 144 -25.90 25.09 -12.66
C ARG A 144 -24.57 24.65 -12.07
N GLY A 145 -24.06 25.42 -11.12
CA GLY A 145 -22.83 25.14 -10.40
C GLY A 145 -23.06 25.03 -8.91
N VAL A 146 -22.16 24.30 -8.25
CA VAL A 146 -22.18 24.11 -6.80
C VAL A 146 -20.76 24.06 -6.22
N ASP A 147 -20.63 24.53 -4.99
CA ASP A 147 -19.46 24.27 -4.15
C ASP A 147 -19.76 23.05 -3.28
N ILE A 148 -18.80 22.13 -3.20
CA ILE A 148 -18.90 20.86 -2.46
C ILE A 148 -17.73 20.79 -1.50
N GLU A 149 -18.02 20.74 -0.20
CA GLU A 149 -17.04 20.47 0.84
C GLU A 149 -17.23 19.05 1.38
N ILE A 150 -16.23 18.19 1.18
CA ILE A 150 -16.19 16.85 1.76
C ILE A 150 -15.46 16.91 3.10
N PHE A 151 -16.07 16.42 4.18
CA PHE A 151 -15.45 16.41 5.50
C PHE A 151 -15.73 15.14 6.28
N VAL A 152 -14.80 14.79 7.16
CA VAL A 152 -14.79 13.55 7.94
C VAL A 152 -14.41 13.92 9.38
N PRO A 153 -15.36 14.20 10.28
CA PRO A 153 -15.07 14.76 11.61
C PRO A 153 -14.04 13.98 12.44
N LYS A 154 -14.01 12.64 12.30
CA LYS A 154 -13.04 11.76 12.98
C LYS A 154 -11.81 11.43 12.14
N GLY A 155 -11.67 12.03 10.96
CA GLY A 155 -10.67 11.69 9.95
C GLY A 155 -9.24 11.91 10.43
N GLU A 156 -8.93 13.04 11.05
CA GLU A 156 -7.59 13.34 11.58
C GLU A 156 -7.11 12.27 12.57
N LYS A 157 -7.97 11.90 13.53
CA LYS A 157 -7.68 10.87 14.54
C LYS A 157 -7.45 9.49 13.92
N ILE A 158 -8.15 9.16 12.83
CA ILE A 158 -7.98 7.86 12.16
C ILE A 158 -6.76 7.87 11.23
N ALA A 159 -6.42 9.00 10.62
CA ALA A 159 -5.33 9.12 9.66
C ALA A 159 -3.99 8.59 10.16
N VAL A 160 -3.68 8.79 11.45
CA VAL A 160 -2.43 8.29 12.08
C VAL A 160 -2.31 6.76 12.07
N LYS A 161 -3.42 6.04 11.91
CA LYS A 161 -3.48 4.57 11.79
C LYS A 161 -3.45 4.08 10.34
N THR A 162 -3.29 4.98 9.38
CA THR A 162 -3.28 4.66 7.94
C THR A 162 -1.87 4.84 7.36
N PHE A 163 -1.70 4.61 6.05
CA PHE A 163 -0.46 4.90 5.32
C PHE A 163 -0.24 6.40 5.07
N ASN A 164 -1.25 7.25 5.31
CA ASN A 164 -1.20 8.69 5.02
C ASN A 164 0.02 9.43 5.58
N PRO A 165 0.44 9.21 6.84
CA PRO A 165 1.60 9.91 7.39
C PRO A 165 2.88 9.68 6.60
N ARG A 166 3.07 8.47 6.05
CA ARG A 166 4.26 8.13 5.24
C ARG A 166 4.22 8.73 3.84
N LEU A 167 3.02 8.81 3.28
CA LEU A 167 2.77 9.36 1.95
C LEU A 167 2.78 10.90 1.93
N GLY A 168 2.97 11.56 3.08
CA GLY A 168 2.89 13.01 3.17
C GLY A 168 1.46 13.52 3.05
N ILE A 169 0.50 12.83 3.67
CA ILE A 169 -0.88 13.31 3.81
C ILE A 169 -1.12 13.64 5.28
N GLN A 170 -1.44 14.90 5.56
CA GLN A 170 -1.55 15.43 6.93
C GLN A 170 -2.95 15.97 7.23
N GLY A 171 -3.36 15.94 8.50
CA GLY A 171 -4.63 16.52 8.95
C GLY A 171 -5.90 15.69 8.66
N GLY A 172 -5.77 14.50 8.07
CA GLY A 172 -6.95 13.70 7.72
C GLY A 172 -6.71 12.46 6.88
N ILE A 173 -7.79 11.73 6.63
CA ILE A 173 -7.80 10.55 5.76
C ILE A 173 -7.88 10.96 4.29
N SER A 174 -7.60 10.01 3.40
CA SER A 174 -7.80 10.20 1.96
C SER A 174 -9.19 9.72 1.54
N ILE A 175 -9.83 10.49 0.66
CA ILE A 175 -11.02 10.08 -0.07
C ILE A 175 -10.54 9.37 -1.34
N LEU A 176 -10.59 8.04 -1.33
CA LEU A 176 -9.94 7.19 -2.32
C LEU A 176 -10.82 6.00 -2.72
N GLY A 177 -10.39 5.30 -3.77
CA GLY A 177 -11.04 4.11 -4.30
C GLY A 177 -11.06 4.14 -5.81
N THR A 178 -10.44 3.14 -6.45
CA THR A 178 -10.37 3.05 -7.92
C THR A 178 -11.59 2.37 -8.52
N SER A 179 -12.16 1.39 -7.81
CA SER A 179 -13.34 0.64 -8.26
C SER A 179 -14.65 1.13 -7.63
N GLY A 180 -14.57 1.98 -6.60
CA GLY A 180 -15.69 2.34 -5.71
C GLY A 180 -16.08 1.25 -4.71
N ILE A 181 -15.46 0.07 -4.77
CA ILE A 181 -15.78 -1.10 -3.93
C ILE A 181 -14.55 -1.52 -3.12
N VAL A 182 -14.75 -1.79 -1.84
CA VAL A 182 -13.73 -2.39 -0.98
C VAL A 182 -13.79 -3.90 -1.13
N GLU A 183 -12.72 -4.48 -1.67
CA GLU A 183 -12.53 -5.93 -1.69
C GLU A 183 -11.74 -6.37 -0.45
N PRO A 184 -12.33 -7.22 0.42
CA PRO A 184 -11.67 -7.61 1.65
C PRO A 184 -10.40 -8.41 1.40
N MET A 185 -9.33 -8.03 2.09
CA MET A 185 -8.00 -8.67 1.99
C MET A 185 -7.44 -8.71 0.56
N SER A 186 -7.66 -7.65 -0.24
CA SER A 186 -7.08 -7.56 -1.59
C SER A 186 -5.57 -7.34 -1.54
N GLU A 187 -4.82 -8.28 -2.14
CA GLU A 187 -3.37 -8.13 -2.31
C GLU A 187 -3.04 -7.00 -3.29
N GLU A 188 -3.85 -6.80 -4.32
CA GLU A 188 -3.67 -5.75 -5.32
C GLU A 188 -3.75 -4.36 -4.69
N ALA A 189 -4.76 -4.11 -3.85
CA ALA A 189 -4.90 -2.85 -3.13
C ALA A 189 -3.71 -2.61 -2.18
N TRP A 190 -3.24 -3.66 -1.50
CA TRP A 190 -2.06 -3.58 -0.63
C TRP A 190 -0.79 -3.26 -1.43
N LYS A 191 -0.55 -3.96 -2.54
CA LYS A 191 0.60 -3.76 -3.44
C LYS A 191 0.65 -2.31 -3.94
N GLU A 192 -0.47 -1.81 -4.47
CA GLU A 192 -0.53 -0.43 -4.97
C GLU A 192 -0.24 0.59 -3.87
N SER A 193 -0.76 0.38 -2.64
CA SER A 193 -0.45 1.25 -1.49
C SER A 193 1.03 1.29 -1.14
N LEU A 194 1.75 0.17 -1.24
CA LEU A 194 3.20 0.13 -1.02
C LEU A 194 3.96 0.85 -2.14
N SER A 195 3.51 0.72 -3.39
CA SER A 195 4.18 1.34 -4.54
C SER A 195 4.16 2.87 -4.50
N LEU A 196 3.16 3.48 -3.84
CA LEU A 196 3.09 4.92 -3.66
C LEU A 196 4.26 5.46 -2.82
N GLU A 197 4.78 4.69 -1.85
CA GLU A 197 5.98 5.09 -1.09
C GLU A 197 7.19 5.25 -2.04
N VAL A 198 7.31 4.41 -3.08
CA VAL A 198 8.39 4.51 -4.08
C VAL A 198 8.24 5.77 -4.94
N SER A 199 7.02 6.06 -5.39
CA SER A 199 6.75 7.26 -6.18
C SER A 199 7.03 8.53 -5.39
N VAL A 200 6.62 8.57 -4.12
CA VAL A 200 6.89 9.72 -3.22
C VAL A 200 8.38 9.88 -3.02
N ALA A 201 9.11 8.80 -2.71
CA ALA A 201 10.55 8.85 -2.53
C ALA A 201 11.30 9.36 -3.77
N LYS A 202 10.89 8.92 -4.97
CA LYS A 202 11.46 9.41 -6.23
C LYS A 202 11.28 10.92 -6.41
N GLU A 203 10.08 11.42 -6.14
CA GLU A 203 9.77 12.84 -6.27
C GLU A 203 10.41 13.70 -5.18
N GLU A 204 10.82 13.10 -4.06
CA GLU A 204 11.70 13.72 -3.05
C GLU A 204 13.19 13.72 -3.47
N GLY A 205 13.50 13.25 -4.69
CA GLY A 205 14.85 13.22 -5.24
C GLY A 205 15.66 11.98 -4.85
N LEU A 206 15.02 10.97 -4.25
CA LEU A 206 15.70 9.73 -3.87
C LEU A 206 15.81 8.81 -5.07
N ASP A 207 17.05 8.61 -5.54
CA ASP A 207 17.39 7.67 -6.61
C ASP A 207 17.89 6.30 -6.08
N LYS A 208 18.13 6.22 -4.77
CA LYS A 208 18.60 5.04 -4.05
C LYS A 208 17.60 4.68 -2.95
N LEU A 209 17.20 3.42 -2.83
CA LEU A 209 16.22 2.95 -1.85
C LEU A 209 16.65 1.67 -1.14
N ILE A 210 16.16 1.47 0.07
CA ILE A 210 16.37 0.26 0.86
C ILE A 210 15.04 -0.47 0.97
N PHE A 211 14.97 -1.66 0.40
CA PHE A 211 13.77 -2.49 0.39
C PHE A 211 13.83 -3.54 1.48
N VAL A 212 12.85 -3.49 2.39
CA VAL A 212 12.75 -4.41 3.53
C VAL A 212 11.43 -5.19 3.49
N PRO A 213 11.44 -6.52 3.58
CA PRO A 213 10.19 -7.30 3.61
C PRO A 213 9.32 -7.10 4.85
N GLY A 214 9.82 -6.45 5.91
CA GLY A 214 9.10 -6.30 7.17
C GLY A 214 9.87 -5.48 8.20
N ASN A 215 9.33 -5.44 9.42
CA ASN A 215 9.88 -4.62 10.51
C ASN A 215 11.29 -5.04 10.90
N TYR A 216 11.59 -6.34 10.97
CA TYR A 216 12.94 -6.80 11.33
C TYR A 216 14.04 -6.23 10.43
N GLY A 217 13.79 -6.14 9.11
CA GLY A 217 14.75 -5.53 8.19
C GLY A 217 14.88 -4.03 8.42
N ARG A 218 13.77 -3.34 8.70
CA ARG A 218 13.79 -1.91 9.05
C ARG A 218 14.54 -1.66 10.35
N ASP A 219 14.30 -2.48 11.37
CA ASP A 219 14.91 -2.33 12.70
C ASP A 219 16.42 -2.60 12.62
N LEU A 220 16.84 -3.63 11.86
CA LEU A 220 18.25 -3.86 11.57
C LEU A 220 18.89 -2.67 10.87
N VAL A 221 18.23 -2.15 9.82
CA VAL A 221 18.75 -0.97 9.11
C VAL A 221 18.94 0.19 10.08
N LYS A 222 17.91 0.52 10.86
CA LYS A 222 17.93 1.64 11.81
C LYS A 222 18.96 1.48 12.94
N ASN A 223 19.13 0.28 13.45
CA ASN A 223 20.01 0.02 14.61
C ASN A 223 21.48 -0.09 14.20
N ASN A 224 21.76 -0.60 13.01
CA ASN A 224 23.13 -0.85 12.55
C ASN A 224 23.64 0.25 11.62
N TYR A 225 22.74 1.00 10.98
CA TYR A 225 23.07 2.04 10.02
C TYR A 225 22.25 3.29 10.33
N SER A 226 22.91 4.44 10.51
CA SER A 226 22.25 5.71 10.80
C SER A 226 21.58 6.34 9.57
N PHE A 227 20.89 5.53 8.76
CA PHE A 227 20.22 5.97 7.55
C PHE A 227 18.90 6.67 7.87
N GLN A 228 18.54 7.65 7.04
CA GLN A 228 17.26 8.33 7.15
C GLN A 228 16.11 7.38 6.80
N ASP A 229 15.00 7.49 7.55
CA ASP A 229 13.85 6.57 7.45
C ASP A 229 13.14 6.64 6.09
N ASN A 230 13.32 7.74 5.34
CA ASN A 230 12.76 7.96 4.00
C ASN A 230 13.38 7.06 2.91
N TYR A 231 14.60 6.55 3.12
CA TYR A 231 15.20 5.56 2.23
C TYR A 231 14.57 4.17 2.37
N VAL A 232 13.93 3.86 3.50
CA VAL A 232 13.51 2.50 3.85
C VAL A 232 12.05 2.23 3.49
N ILE A 233 11.82 1.49 2.42
CA ILE A 233 10.49 1.13 1.93
C ILE A 233 10.15 -0.33 2.25
N LYS A 234 8.95 -0.56 2.78
CA LYS A 234 8.48 -1.92 3.06
C LYS A 234 7.96 -2.58 1.78
N THR A 235 8.41 -3.81 1.51
CA THR A 235 7.93 -4.60 0.35
C THR A 235 6.91 -5.67 0.75
N SER A 236 6.71 -5.89 2.05
CA SER A 236 5.87 -6.99 2.58
C SER A 236 6.33 -8.35 2.04
N ASN A 237 5.50 -9.04 1.26
CA ASN A 237 5.87 -10.27 0.56
C ASN A 237 6.07 -10.09 -0.94
N PHE A 238 5.94 -8.86 -1.45
CA PHE A 238 5.81 -8.56 -2.87
C PHE A 238 7.12 -7.99 -3.46
N ILE A 239 8.25 -8.64 -3.21
CA ILE A 239 9.58 -8.15 -3.63
C ILE A 239 9.59 -7.89 -5.14
N GLY A 240 9.10 -8.84 -5.93
CA GLY A 240 9.10 -8.71 -7.39
C GLY A 240 8.30 -7.51 -7.87
N PHE A 241 7.06 -7.37 -7.40
CA PHE A 241 6.20 -6.23 -7.75
C PHE A 241 6.85 -4.89 -7.37
N MET A 242 7.48 -4.80 -6.21
CA MET A 242 8.13 -3.57 -5.76
C MET A 242 9.37 -3.23 -6.59
N LEU A 243 10.14 -4.24 -7.03
CA LEU A 243 11.24 -4.05 -7.98
C LEU A 243 10.71 -3.56 -9.33
N ASP A 244 9.63 -4.14 -9.86
CA ASP A 244 9.03 -3.70 -11.12
C ASP A 244 8.55 -2.23 -11.03
N LYS A 245 7.96 -1.84 -9.89
CA LYS A 245 7.58 -0.44 -9.64
C LYS A 245 8.80 0.47 -9.50
N ALA A 246 9.88 0.01 -8.88
CA ALA A 246 11.13 0.77 -8.80
C ALA A 246 11.69 1.06 -10.21
N VAL A 247 11.64 0.09 -11.13
CA VAL A 247 11.99 0.28 -12.54
C VAL A 247 11.08 1.34 -13.18
N GLY A 248 9.75 1.18 -13.03
CA GLY A 248 8.78 2.12 -13.58
C GLY A 248 8.95 3.57 -13.10
N TYR A 249 9.35 3.76 -11.84
CA TYR A 249 9.66 5.08 -11.27
C TYR A 249 11.11 5.53 -11.49
N LYS A 250 11.92 4.77 -12.23
CA LYS A 250 13.31 5.09 -12.57
C LYS A 250 14.19 5.27 -11.32
N ILE A 251 14.00 4.40 -10.33
CA ILE A 251 14.93 4.26 -9.21
C ILE A 251 16.21 3.62 -9.76
N LYS A 252 17.37 4.17 -9.39
CA LYS A 252 18.65 3.72 -9.93
C LYS A 252 19.27 2.61 -9.09
N LYS A 253 19.07 2.65 -7.77
CA LYS A 253 19.75 1.76 -6.83
C LYS A 253 18.81 1.20 -5.77
N VAL A 254 18.89 -0.11 -5.51
CA VAL A 254 18.10 -0.77 -4.47
C VAL A 254 18.98 -1.67 -3.62
N LEU A 255 18.99 -1.43 -2.31
CA LEU A 255 19.56 -2.35 -1.33
C LEU A 255 18.45 -3.22 -0.74
N LEU A 256 18.47 -4.52 -1.05
CA LEU A 256 17.57 -5.50 -0.43
C LEU A 256 18.11 -5.89 0.94
N VAL A 257 17.34 -5.62 2.01
CA VAL A 257 17.73 -6.00 3.37
C VAL A 257 16.63 -6.86 3.98
N GLY A 258 16.93 -8.11 4.29
CA GLY A 258 15.90 -9.03 4.74
C GLY A 258 16.38 -10.28 5.43
N HIS A 259 15.50 -10.83 6.26
CA HIS A 259 15.74 -12.08 6.95
C HIS A 259 15.99 -13.21 5.94
N LEU A 260 16.96 -14.09 6.22
CA LEU A 260 17.33 -15.20 5.33
C LEU A 260 16.10 -16.02 4.95
N GLY A 261 15.22 -16.30 5.91
CA GLY A 261 13.97 -17.04 5.71
C GLY A 261 12.95 -16.37 4.78
N LYS A 262 13.18 -15.14 4.30
CA LYS A 262 12.42 -14.55 3.20
C LYS A 262 13.27 -14.42 1.94
N LEU A 263 14.47 -13.86 2.06
CA LEU A 263 15.28 -13.55 0.88
C LEU A 263 15.89 -14.78 0.20
N VAL A 264 16.12 -15.88 0.91
CA VAL A 264 16.59 -17.14 0.30
C VAL A 264 15.67 -17.61 -0.85
N LYS A 265 14.38 -17.28 -0.78
CA LYS A 265 13.41 -17.60 -1.83
C LYS A 265 13.74 -16.91 -3.15
N VAL A 266 14.23 -15.67 -3.08
CA VAL A 266 14.64 -14.90 -4.25
C VAL A 266 15.84 -15.54 -4.94
N ALA A 267 16.75 -16.18 -4.19
CA ALA A 267 17.86 -16.95 -4.79
C ALA A 267 17.35 -18.07 -5.72
N GLY A 268 16.19 -18.66 -5.39
CA GLY A 268 15.49 -19.65 -6.22
C GLY A 268 14.51 -19.05 -7.24
N GLY A 269 14.52 -17.73 -7.48
CA GLY A 269 13.61 -17.06 -8.40
C GLY A 269 12.19 -16.83 -7.86
N ILE A 270 11.95 -17.06 -6.57
CA ILE A 270 10.64 -16.88 -5.93
C ILE A 270 10.55 -15.47 -5.34
N PHE A 271 9.94 -14.57 -6.09
CA PHE A 271 9.81 -13.15 -5.71
C PHE A 271 8.61 -12.82 -4.82
N HIS A 272 7.78 -13.82 -4.51
CA HIS A 272 6.71 -13.70 -3.53
C HIS A 272 7.07 -14.45 -2.26
N THR A 273 7.41 -13.74 -1.18
CA THR A 273 8.07 -14.39 -0.02
C THR A 273 7.14 -15.11 0.95
N HIS A 274 5.83 -15.06 0.74
CA HIS A 274 4.87 -15.73 1.61
C HIS A 274 4.93 -17.26 1.47
N SER A 275 5.19 -17.99 2.56
CA SER A 275 5.40 -19.46 2.56
C SER A 275 4.21 -20.26 1.99
N LYS A 276 2.98 -19.81 2.21
CA LYS A 276 1.78 -20.44 1.61
C LYS A 276 1.71 -20.33 0.08
N VAL A 277 2.39 -19.35 -0.52
CA VAL A 277 2.42 -19.17 -1.98
C VAL A 277 3.57 -19.99 -2.56
N ALA A 278 4.75 -19.83 -1.96
CA ALA A 278 5.93 -20.61 -2.27
C ALA A 278 6.89 -20.55 -1.08
N ASP A 279 7.41 -21.71 -0.67
CA ASP A 279 8.43 -21.78 0.38
C ASP A 279 9.83 -22.01 -0.17
N GLY A 280 10.15 -23.24 -0.59
CA GLY A 280 11.42 -23.58 -1.25
C GLY A 280 12.69 -23.33 -0.43
N ARG A 281 12.59 -22.83 0.80
CA ARG A 281 13.74 -22.32 1.58
C ARG A 281 14.74 -23.42 1.85
N ARG A 282 14.25 -24.58 2.31
CA ARG A 282 15.09 -25.70 2.73
C ARG A 282 15.71 -26.37 1.53
N GLU A 283 14.95 -26.50 0.46
CA GLU A 283 15.39 -27.06 -0.82
C GLU A 283 16.48 -26.19 -1.46
N ILE A 284 16.32 -24.86 -1.42
CA ILE A 284 17.35 -23.92 -1.89
C ILE A 284 18.60 -24.01 -1.01
N LEU A 285 18.46 -23.95 0.32
CA LEU A 285 19.62 -24.09 1.23
C LEU A 285 20.35 -25.42 1.00
N ALA A 286 19.62 -26.52 0.88
CA ALA A 286 20.14 -27.86 0.62
C ALA A 286 20.88 -27.95 -0.72
N ALA A 287 20.35 -27.31 -1.78
CA ALA A 287 21.02 -27.26 -3.07
C ALA A 287 22.36 -26.51 -2.98
N TYR A 288 22.38 -25.35 -2.32
CA TYR A 288 23.60 -24.54 -2.20
C TYR A 288 24.63 -25.15 -1.24
N VAL A 289 24.21 -25.81 -0.16
CA VAL A 289 25.17 -26.52 0.70
C VAL A 289 25.74 -27.75 -0.01
N GLY A 290 24.95 -28.42 -0.86
CA GLY A 290 25.44 -29.48 -1.74
C GLY A 290 26.51 -29.02 -2.71
N LEU A 291 26.39 -27.80 -3.27
CA LEU A 291 27.44 -27.18 -4.09
C LEU A 291 28.76 -26.97 -3.32
N LEU A 292 28.69 -26.80 -2.01
CA LEU A 292 29.85 -26.70 -1.12
C LEU A 292 30.39 -28.06 -0.68
N GLY A 293 29.97 -29.15 -1.33
CA GLY A 293 30.45 -30.50 -1.04
C GLY A 293 29.92 -31.07 0.28
N ALA A 294 28.74 -30.66 0.72
CA ALA A 294 28.08 -31.32 1.85
C ALA A 294 27.74 -32.78 1.51
N SER A 295 27.93 -33.66 2.49
CA SER A 295 27.51 -35.05 2.43
C SER A 295 25.99 -35.18 2.34
N ALA A 296 25.53 -36.37 1.94
CA ALA A 296 24.09 -36.66 1.91
C ALA A 296 23.42 -36.50 3.29
N GLU A 297 24.15 -36.77 4.37
CA GLU A 297 23.65 -36.64 5.75
C GLU A 297 23.48 -35.17 6.16
N GLU A 298 24.45 -34.30 5.81
CA GLU A 298 24.37 -32.86 6.02
C GLU A 298 23.25 -32.21 5.20
N ILE A 299 23.09 -32.60 3.93
CA ILE A 299 21.98 -32.14 3.10
C ILE A 299 20.64 -32.55 3.72
N LYS A 300 20.54 -33.80 4.19
CA LYS A 300 19.33 -34.32 4.82
C LYS A 300 18.99 -33.57 6.12
N SER A 301 19.97 -33.20 6.93
CA SER A 301 19.71 -32.43 8.15
C SER A 301 19.23 -31.01 7.84
N VAL A 302 19.80 -30.33 6.83
CA VAL A 302 19.29 -29.03 6.36
C VAL A 302 17.86 -29.13 5.83
N LEU A 303 17.53 -30.17 5.05
CA LEU A 303 16.16 -30.39 4.54
C LEU A 303 15.14 -30.62 5.66
N ASN A 304 15.57 -31.26 6.76
CA ASN A 304 14.71 -31.56 7.91
C ASN A 304 14.65 -30.44 8.95
N SER A 305 15.42 -29.36 8.78
CA SER A 305 15.31 -28.20 9.66
C SER A 305 13.89 -27.64 9.64
N ASN A 306 13.40 -27.25 10.82
CA ASN A 306 12.08 -26.66 10.98
C ASN A 306 12.09 -25.16 10.77
N THR A 307 13.19 -24.51 11.17
CA THR A 307 13.35 -23.06 11.08
C THR A 307 14.60 -22.67 10.31
N THR A 308 14.60 -21.44 9.80
CA THR A 308 15.81 -20.90 9.17
C THR A 308 16.93 -20.68 10.18
N GLU A 309 16.61 -20.38 11.44
CA GLU A 309 17.62 -20.23 12.50
C GLU A 309 18.32 -21.56 12.78
N GLU A 310 17.56 -22.65 12.90
CA GLU A 310 18.09 -24.01 13.04
C GLU A 310 18.99 -24.37 11.86
N ALA A 311 18.55 -24.08 10.63
CA ALA A 311 19.36 -24.33 9.44
C ALA A 311 20.69 -23.55 9.48
N VAL A 312 20.69 -22.29 9.93
CA VAL A 312 21.91 -21.48 10.05
C VAL A 312 22.86 -22.07 11.09
N THR A 313 22.35 -22.48 12.24
CA THR A 313 23.15 -23.13 13.29
C THR A 313 23.79 -24.43 12.78
N LEU A 314 23.04 -25.25 12.04
CA LEU A 314 23.56 -26.47 11.41
C LEU A 314 24.68 -26.16 10.40
N LEU A 315 24.47 -25.16 9.54
CA LEU A 315 25.46 -24.74 8.55
C LEU A 315 26.77 -24.26 9.19
N GLN A 316 26.70 -23.56 10.32
CA GLN A 316 27.88 -23.16 11.10
C GLN A 316 28.60 -24.37 11.72
N GLN A 317 27.85 -25.32 12.29
CA GLN A 317 28.43 -26.55 12.86
C GLN A 317 29.17 -27.39 11.79
N MET A 318 28.65 -27.40 10.57
CA MET A 318 29.26 -28.06 9.40
C MET A 318 30.43 -27.28 8.80
N LYS A 319 30.70 -26.06 9.28
CA LYS A 319 31.69 -25.12 8.72
C LYS A 319 31.42 -24.78 7.25
N LYS A 320 30.15 -24.50 6.93
CA LYS A 320 29.64 -24.19 5.58
C LYS A 320 29.11 -22.75 5.47
N GLU A 321 29.62 -21.82 6.27
CA GLU A 321 29.17 -20.42 6.31
C GLU A 321 29.42 -19.66 4.99
N GLU A 322 30.31 -20.17 4.15
CA GLU A 322 30.54 -19.66 2.77
C GLU A 322 29.26 -19.66 1.92
N ILE A 323 28.23 -20.41 2.32
CA ILE A 323 26.91 -20.39 1.70
C ILE A 323 26.24 -19.01 1.77
N PHE A 324 26.45 -18.25 2.85
CA PHE A 324 25.72 -16.99 3.04
C PHE A 324 26.13 -15.92 2.01
N PRO A 325 27.43 -15.66 1.76
CA PRO A 325 27.85 -14.80 0.66
C PRO A 325 27.35 -15.28 -0.71
N LEU A 326 27.36 -16.60 -0.98
CA LEU A 326 26.85 -17.15 -2.24
C LEU A 326 25.36 -16.88 -2.43
N LEU A 327 24.56 -17.05 -1.38
CA LEU A 327 23.12 -16.76 -1.41
C LEU A 327 22.87 -15.26 -1.57
N ALA A 328 23.58 -14.41 -0.83
CA ALA A 328 23.45 -12.96 -0.98
C ALA A 328 23.77 -12.50 -2.41
N GLN A 329 24.80 -13.09 -3.02
CA GLN A 329 25.13 -12.84 -4.43
C GLN A 329 24.02 -13.34 -5.35
N LYS A 330 23.52 -14.56 -5.15
CA LYS A 330 22.47 -15.12 -6.01
C LYS A 330 21.17 -14.33 -5.94
N ILE A 331 20.77 -13.88 -4.75
CA ILE A 331 19.60 -13.02 -4.57
C ILE A 331 19.75 -11.75 -5.39
N THR A 332 20.94 -11.14 -5.34
CA THR A 332 21.28 -9.93 -6.11
C THR A 332 21.18 -10.19 -7.61
N GLU A 333 21.80 -11.26 -8.11
CA GLU A 333 21.71 -11.66 -9.52
C GLU A 333 20.27 -11.87 -9.96
N LYS A 334 19.47 -12.62 -9.20
CA LYS A 334 18.06 -12.84 -9.54
C LYS A 334 17.26 -11.55 -9.57
N ALA A 335 17.49 -10.66 -8.61
CA ALA A 335 16.82 -9.37 -8.58
C ALA A 335 17.20 -8.52 -9.80
N ARG A 336 18.47 -8.49 -10.20
CA ARG A 336 18.95 -7.77 -11.39
C ARG A 336 18.43 -8.37 -12.70
N GLU A 337 18.39 -9.70 -12.81
CA GLU A 337 17.76 -10.42 -13.92
C GLU A 337 16.30 -9.98 -14.08
N ARG A 338 15.54 -9.91 -12.98
CA ARG A 338 14.13 -9.48 -12.99
C ARG A 338 13.98 -8.05 -13.48
N THR A 339 14.86 -7.15 -13.06
CA THR A 339 14.83 -5.74 -13.46
C THR A 339 15.52 -5.49 -14.79
N ALA A 340 15.89 -6.54 -15.55
CA ALA A 340 16.64 -6.43 -16.80
C ALA A 340 17.89 -5.53 -16.69
N GLU A 341 18.58 -5.60 -15.54
CA GLU A 341 19.76 -4.79 -15.24
C GLU A 341 19.52 -3.26 -15.17
N GLU A 342 18.27 -2.80 -15.17
CA GLU A 342 17.92 -1.36 -15.11
C GLU A 342 18.20 -0.71 -13.74
N ILE A 343 18.38 -1.53 -12.69
CA ILE A 343 18.63 -1.10 -11.32
C ILE A 343 19.92 -1.76 -10.83
N ASP A 344 20.79 -0.97 -10.21
CA ASP A 344 21.92 -1.50 -9.43
C ASP A 344 21.41 -2.02 -8.08
N ILE A 345 21.57 -3.33 -7.86
CA ILE A 345 21.00 -4.01 -6.69
C ILE A 345 22.11 -4.64 -5.87
N GLY A 346 21.99 -4.53 -4.56
CA GLY A 346 22.80 -5.27 -3.60
C GLY A 346 21.92 -5.90 -2.52
N THR A 347 22.46 -6.89 -1.81
CA THR A 347 21.70 -7.66 -0.81
C THR A 347 22.43 -7.80 0.51
N ILE A 348 21.68 -7.62 1.60
CA ILE A 348 22.04 -7.98 2.98
C ILE A 348 21.07 -9.04 3.46
N ILE A 349 21.62 -10.18 3.88
CA ILE A 349 20.86 -11.23 4.57
C ILE A 349 21.27 -11.30 6.04
N PHE A 350 20.28 -11.51 6.89
CA PHE A 350 20.47 -11.62 8.33
C PHE A 350 19.52 -12.66 8.93
N THR A 351 19.78 -13.04 10.18
CA THR A 351 18.77 -13.67 11.02
C THR A 351 18.69 -13.01 12.40
N MET A 352 17.68 -13.36 13.18
CA MET A 352 17.47 -12.72 14.47
C MET A 352 18.50 -13.19 15.50
N GLU A 353 18.87 -14.46 15.47
CA GLU A 353 19.82 -15.03 16.43
C GLU A 353 21.28 -14.74 16.07
N HIS A 354 21.61 -14.71 14.77
CA HIS A 354 23.00 -14.63 14.29
C HIS A 354 23.38 -13.26 13.73
N GLY A 355 22.44 -12.32 13.68
CA GLY A 355 22.67 -10.99 13.11
C GLY A 355 22.93 -11.03 11.60
N ILE A 356 23.79 -10.14 11.10
CA ILE A 356 24.12 -10.07 9.67
C ILE A 356 24.96 -11.29 9.28
N LEU A 357 24.42 -12.10 8.37
CA LEU A 357 25.10 -13.29 7.87
C LEU A 357 26.00 -12.98 6.68
N ALA A 358 25.53 -12.14 5.75
CA ALA A 358 26.30 -11.73 4.59
C ALA A 358 25.80 -10.43 3.98
N ILE A 359 26.75 -9.71 3.37
CA ILE A 359 26.53 -8.55 2.51
C ILE A 359 27.26 -8.86 1.20
N CYS A 360 26.55 -8.88 0.08
CA CYS A 360 27.19 -9.10 -1.22
C CYS A 360 28.11 -7.91 -1.59
N PRO A 361 29.07 -8.05 -2.51
CA PRO A 361 29.97 -6.97 -2.91
C PRO A 361 29.25 -5.69 -3.35
N GLU A 362 28.17 -5.80 -4.13
CA GLU A 362 27.33 -4.67 -4.55
C GLU A 362 26.64 -4.03 -3.35
N GLY A 363 26.15 -4.83 -2.41
CA GLY A 363 25.56 -4.37 -1.16
C GLY A 363 26.53 -3.54 -0.32
N LYS A 364 27.81 -3.93 -0.26
CA LYS A 364 28.86 -3.14 0.43
C LYS A 364 29.07 -1.78 -0.23
N LYS A 365 29.13 -1.73 -1.57
CA LYS A 365 29.27 -0.48 -2.32
C LYS A 365 28.08 0.44 -2.06
N LEU A 366 26.86 -0.09 -2.20
CA LEU A 366 25.62 0.66 -1.95
C LEU A 366 25.56 1.18 -0.52
N LEU A 367 25.96 0.40 0.47
CA LEU A 367 25.98 0.83 1.87
C LEU A 367 26.84 2.07 2.11
N GLU A 368 28.02 2.17 1.47
CA GLU A 368 28.84 3.38 1.57
C GLU A 368 28.14 4.57 0.93
N GLU A 369 27.50 4.38 -0.21
CA GLU A 369 26.71 5.44 -0.82
C GLU A 369 25.55 5.91 0.06
N PHE A 370 24.89 5.06 0.83
CA PHE A 370 23.82 5.49 1.74
C PHE A 370 24.30 6.27 2.98
N LYS A 371 25.61 6.25 3.28
CA LYS A 371 26.20 7.07 4.36
C LYS A 371 26.48 8.51 3.91
N GLU A 372 26.61 8.73 2.60
CA GLU A 372 26.69 10.05 1.95
C GLU A 372 25.29 10.64 1.70
#